data_AF-A0A4R6E833-F1
#
_entry.id   AF-A0A4R6E833-F1
#
_cell.length_a   1.000
_cell.length_b   1.000
_cell.length_c   1.000
_cell.angle_alpha   90.00
_cell.angle_beta   90.00
_cell.angle_gamma   90.00
#
_symmetry.space_group_name_H-M   'P 1'
#
loop_
_entity.id
_entity.type
_entity.pdbx_description
1 polymer ?
#
loop_
_entity_poly.entity_id
_entity_poly.type
_entity_poly.pdbx_seq_one_letter_code
_entity_poly.pdbx_strand_id
1 'polypeptide(L)'
;MPLAAGIGERQPTYAERTLPIALDYQSDAPPAGHGDYAPPANPCTQCELREDTLPKGRCGPGDACLFVYSGRQIDRFLARNPEWAEFCLDDPFWERRAIAVRYAPQDAAMRLERDEDEVVRRAVAVRAEGAVLERMARDPDREVRITVATRMPPAGLARMLHDPDYGVRIHVARRLPHGQLPQMVDDPDPAVRKEIARRLPAFALSKLAADPEPEVRALAASRMLPADAAQLLADPEWLVRAAAVQQAPLEALSAVLDDPEPDVRLLAAERLAAGPT
;
A
#
# COMPACT_ATOMS: atom_id res chain seq x y z
N MET A 1 -38.28 -13.52 -49.69
CA MET A 1 -38.58 -12.35 -48.85
C MET A 1 -38.25 -12.70 -47.41
N PRO A 2 -37.38 -11.92 -46.72
CA PRO A 2 -36.71 -12.37 -45.51
C PRO A 2 -37.49 -12.03 -44.22
N LEU A 3 -37.03 -12.69 -43.14
CA LEU A 3 -37.57 -12.78 -41.79
C LEU A 3 -37.57 -11.46 -41.01
N ALA A 4 -38.59 -11.29 -40.17
CA ALA A 4 -38.71 -10.21 -39.19
C ALA A 4 -37.67 -10.37 -38.05
N ALA A 5 -36.92 -9.31 -37.81
CA ALA A 5 -35.92 -9.19 -36.75
C ALA A 5 -36.60 -8.93 -35.39
N GLY A 6 -36.07 -9.58 -34.34
CA GLY A 6 -36.46 -9.39 -32.96
C GLY A 6 -36.21 -7.97 -32.47
N ILE A 7 -37.17 -7.45 -31.72
CA ILE A 7 -37.13 -6.15 -31.08
C ILE A 7 -36.26 -6.30 -29.84
N GLY A 8 -35.00 -5.86 -29.92
CA GLY A 8 -34.13 -5.72 -28.77
C GLY A 8 -34.65 -4.62 -27.85
N GLU A 9 -34.92 -4.98 -26.59
CA GLU A 9 -35.20 -4.02 -25.52
C GLU A 9 -34.00 -3.06 -25.38
N ARG A 10 -34.24 -1.77 -25.64
CA ARG A 10 -33.22 -0.73 -25.47
C ARG A 10 -32.95 -0.56 -23.98
N GLN A 11 -31.69 -0.68 -23.59
CA GLN A 11 -31.23 -0.14 -22.31
C GLN A 11 -31.37 1.40 -22.35
N PRO A 12 -31.98 2.03 -21.34
CA PRO A 12 -32.19 3.47 -21.35
C PRO A 12 -30.85 4.20 -21.21
N THR A 13 -30.62 5.18 -22.09
CA THR A 13 -29.47 6.08 -22.06
C THR A 13 -29.63 7.17 -21.00
N TYR A 14 -28.49 7.68 -20.52
CA TYR A 14 -28.21 8.76 -19.55
C TYR A 14 -29.28 9.85 -19.27
N ALA A 15 -30.20 10.16 -20.18
CA ALA A 15 -31.18 11.25 -20.03
C ALA A 15 -32.50 10.87 -19.33
N GLU A 16 -32.77 9.57 -19.08
CA GLU A 16 -34.10 9.11 -18.61
C GLU A 16 -34.11 8.52 -17.19
N ARG A 17 -32.97 8.50 -16.50
CA ARG A 17 -32.91 8.17 -15.06
C ARG A 17 -32.64 9.43 -14.28
N THR A 18 -33.72 10.09 -13.88
CA THR A 18 -33.73 11.08 -12.80
C THR A 18 -32.90 10.53 -11.65
N LEU A 19 -31.88 11.28 -11.22
CA LEU A 19 -31.21 11.01 -9.95
C LEU A 19 -32.29 10.89 -8.87
N PRO A 20 -32.19 9.94 -7.93
CA PRO A 20 -33.09 9.89 -6.79
C PRO A 20 -33.16 11.26 -6.13
N ILE A 21 -34.36 11.76 -5.84
CA ILE A 21 -34.61 13.10 -5.29
C ILE A 21 -34.01 13.23 -3.86
N ALA A 22 -33.50 12.14 -3.29
CA ALA A 22 -32.71 12.12 -2.06
C ALA A 22 -31.30 12.78 -2.15
N LEU A 23 -30.91 13.41 -3.27
CA LEU A 23 -29.61 14.08 -3.42
C LEU A 23 -29.67 15.60 -3.73
N ASP A 24 -30.84 16.22 -3.75
CA ASP A 24 -30.95 17.68 -3.90
C ASP A 24 -30.80 18.39 -2.53
N TYR A 25 -29.59 18.87 -2.23
CA TYR A 25 -29.30 19.70 -1.05
C TYR A 25 -29.22 21.18 -1.45
N GLN A 26 -30.33 21.92 -1.31
CA GLN A 26 -30.33 23.39 -1.36
C GLN A 26 -30.81 24.00 -0.03
N SER A 27 -29.86 24.71 0.60
CA SER A 27 -29.89 25.87 1.53
C SER A 27 -30.68 25.75 2.86
N ASP A 28 -30.13 26.09 4.03
CA ASP A 28 -29.44 27.34 4.42
C ASP A 28 -28.22 27.14 5.38
N ALA A 29 -27.25 28.08 5.39
CA ALA A 29 -25.85 27.95 5.91
C ALA A 29 -25.47 28.97 7.04
N PRO A 30 -24.24 29.00 7.66
CA PRO A 30 -23.30 27.96 8.18
C PRO A 30 -22.65 28.28 9.59
N PRO A 31 -21.74 27.42 10.19
CA PRO A 31 -20.29 27.53 9.94
C PRO A 31 -19.44 26.21 9.87
N ALA A 32 -18.40 26.29 9.02
CA ALA A 32 -17.12 25.56 8.83
C ALA A 32 -16.84 24.15 9.42
N GLY A 33 -16.71 23.18 8.50
CA GLY A 33 -15.76 22.06 8.62
C GLY A 33 -16.40 20.66 8.53
N HIS A 34 -16.44 20.11 7.31
CA HIS A 34 -16.88 18.74 6.95
C HIS A 34 -18.41 18.54 6.95
N GLY A 35 -18.95 18.22 5.77
CA GLY A 35 -20.37 18.30 5.43
C GLY A 35 -21.33 17.56 6.36
N ASP A 36 -22.37 18.31 6.76
CA ASP A 36 -23.50 17.91 7.61
C ASP A 36 -24.44 16.90 6.93
N TYR A 37 -23.97 15.69 6.62
CA TYR A 37 -24.91 14.58 6.40
C TYR A 37 -25.40 14.08 7.77
N ALA A 38 -26.62 13.57 7.85
CA ALA A 38 -27.10 12.83 9.01
C ALA A 38 -28.07 11.78 8.49
N PRO A 39 -27.71 10.49 8.51
CA PRO A 39 -28.60 9.47 8.00
C PRO A 39 -29.85 9.41 8.89
N PRO A 40 -31.04 9.22 8.31
CA PRO A 40 -32.27 9.07 9.08
C PRO A 40 -32.21 7.81 9.96
N ALA A 41 -32.91 7.84 11.10
CA ALA A 41 -32.95 6.71 12.04
C ALA A 41 -33.49 5.41 11.41
N ASN A 42 -34.36 5.53 10.40
CA ASN A 42 -34.80 4.42 9.57
C ASN A 42 -34.69 4.80 8.09
N PRO A 43 -33.56 4.50 7.42
CA PRO A 43 -33.37 4.90 6.02
C PRO A 43 -34.37 4.30 5.06
N CYS A 44 -34.98 3.15 5.38
CA CYS A 44 -35.92 2.50 4.50
C CYS A 44 -37.24 3.26 4.31
N THR A 45 -37.63 4.17 5.21
CA THR A 45 -38.90 4.90 5.07
C THR A 45 -38.86 5.94 3.96
N GLN A 46 -37.66 6.40 3.57
CA GLN A 46 -37.43 7.47 2.59
C GLN A 46 -36.50 7.02 1.45
N CYS A 47 -36.10 5.74 1.42
CA CYS A 47 -35.16 5.23 0.43
C CYS A 47 -35.90 4.82 -0.85
N GLU A 48 -35.67 5.54 -1.94
CA GLU A 48 -36.21 5.23 -3.27
C GLU A 48 -35.71 3.88 -3.81
N LEU A 49 -34.53 3.45 -3.38
CA LEU A 49 -33.96 2.15 -3.76
C LEU A 49 -34.70 0.99 -3.11
N ARG A 50 -35.50 1.23 -2.07
CA ARG A 50 -36.14 0.20 -1.26
C ARG A 50 -37.00 -0.72 -2.12
N GLU A 51 -37.84 -0.17 -2.98
CA GLU A 51 -38.82 -0.97 -3.74
C GLU A 51 -38.14 -1.97 -4.69
N ASP A 52 -36.97 -1.60 -5.22
CA ASP A 52 -36.22 -2.48 -6.12
C ASP A 52 -35.25 -3.42 -5.39
N THR A 53 -34.50 -2.91 -4.41
CA THR A 53 -33.39 -3.63 -3.77
C THR A 53 -33.82 -4.49 -2.58
N LEU A 54 -34.79 -4.05 -1.77
CA LEU A 54 -35.15 -4.73 -0.51
C LEU A 54 -35.91 -6.05 -0.75
N PRO A 55 -36.96 -6.12 -1.59
CA PRO A 55 -37.66 -7.39 -1.86
C PRO A 55 -36.77 -8.45 -2.50
N LYS A 56 -35.71 -8.02 -3.21
CA LYS A 56 -34.74 -8.90 -3.85
C LYS A 56 -33.59 -9.33 -2.91
N GLY A 57 -33.62 -8.91 -1.64
CA GLY A 57 -32.56 -9.20 -0.67
C GLY A 57 -31.21 -8.53 -0.98
N ARG A 58 -31.20 -7.53 -1.86
CA ARG A 58 -29.97 -6.82 -2.27
C ARG A 58 -29.58 -5.71 -1.29
N CYS A 59 -30.46 -5.34 -0.37
CA CYS A 59 -30.19 -4.47 0.78
C CYS A 59 -30.93 -4.98 2.02
N GLY A 60 -30.61 -4.43 3.20
CA GLY A 60 -31.29 -4.76 4.45
C GLY A 60 -30.84 -3.87 5.62
N PRO A 61 -31.75 -3.35 6.47
CA PRO A 61 -31.40 -2.55 7.64
C PRO A 61 -30.39 -3.27 8.54
N GLY A 62 -29.31 -2.58 8.93
CA GLY A 62 -28.25 -3.14 9.79
C GLY A 62 -27.27 -4.09 9.08
N ASP A 63 -27.53 -4.47 7.82
CA ASP A 63 -26.66 -5.36 7.04
C ASP A 63 -26.04 -4.66 5.82
N ALA A 64 -26.86 -4.14 4.92
CA ALA A 64 -26.43 -3.51 3.67
C ALA A 64 -27.32 -2.31 3.37
N CYS A 65 -26.77 -1.11 3.55
CA CYS A 65 -27.49 0.14 3.33
C CYS A 65 -26.51 1.22 2.85
N LEU A 66 -26.94 2.02 1.87
CA LEU A 66 -26.16 3.14 1.35
C LEU A 66 -26.26 4.39 2.24
N PHE A 67 -27.43 4.59 2.85
CA PHE A 67 -27.81 5.81 3.58
C PHE A 67 -27.57 5.67 5.10
N VAL A 68 -26.36 5.27 5.50
CA VAL A 68 -25.93 5.10 6.90
C VAL A 68 -24.49 5.56 7.10
N TYR A 69 -24.10 5.81 8.36
CA TYR A 69 -22.71 6.03 8.76
C TYR A 69 -22.01 4.73 9.14
N SER A 70 -21.89 3.85 8.17
CA SER A 70 -21.23 2.57 8.37
C SER A 70 -20.59 2.11 7.08
N GLY A 71 -19.28 2.30 6.94
CA GLY A 71 -18.54 1.81 5.79
C GLY A 71 -18.77 0.34 5.50
N ARG A 72 -18.96 -0.50 6.53
CA ARG A 72 -19.30 -1.93 6.36
C ARG A 72 -20.64 -2.13 5.64
N GLN A 73 -21.68 -1.40 6.03
CA GLN A 73 -23.00 -1.54 5.40
C GLN A 73 -23.02 -0.93 4.00
N ILE A 74 -22.31 0.19 3.80
CA ILE A 74 -22.16 0.84 2.49
C ILE A 74 -21.41 -0.09 1.53
N ASP A 75 -20.28 -0.67 1.97
CA ASP A 75 -19.49 -1.62 1.18
C ASP A 75 -20.30 -2.85 0.80
N ARG A 76 -21.03 -3.44 1.75
CA ARG A 76 -21.95 -4.56 1.45
C ARG A 76 -23.04 -4.18 0.47
N PHE A 77 -23.61 -2.98 0.60
CA PHE A 77 -24.62 -2.49 -0.33
C PHE A 77 -24.04 -2.35 -1.75
N LEU A 78 -22.92 -1.65 -1.90
CA LEU A 78 -22.30 -1.42 -3.20
C LEU A 78 -21.71 -2.70 -3.82
N ALA A 79 -21.26 -3.66 -3.01
CA ALA A 79 -20.88 -4.99 -3.50
C ALA A 79 -22.06 -5.76 -4.13
N ARG A 80 -23.27 -5.62 -3.57
CA ARG A 80 -24.50 -6.26 -4.08
C ARG A 80 -25.17 -5.45 -5.19
N ASN A 81 -24.88 -4.16 -5.27
CA ASN A 81 -25.50 -3.24 -6.21
C ASN A 81 -24.45 -2.28 -6.82
N PRO A 82 -23.45 -2.80 -7.55
CA PRO A 82 -22.35 -2.00 -8.09
C PRO A 82 -22.80 -0.94 -9.10
N GLU A 83 -23.99 -1.11 -9.71
CA GLU A 83 -24.59 -0.11 -10.59
C GLU A 83 -24.86 1.24 -9.89
N TRP A 84 -24.90 1.28 -8.56
CA TRP A 84 -25.09 2.52 -7.79
C TRP A 84 -23.78 3.24 -7.46
N ALA A 85 -22.64 2.62 -7.69
CA ALA A 85 -21.36 3.14 -7.23
C ALA A 85 -20.97 4.45 -7.90
N GLU A 86 -21.18 4.60 -9.22
CA GLU A 86 -20.85 5.85 -9.91
C GLU A 86 -21.65 7.05 -9.36
N PHE A 87 -22.93 6.84 -9.00
CA PHE A 87 -23.78 7.88 -8.43
C PHE A 87 -23.32 8.35 -7.03
N CYS A 88 -22.48 7.57 -6.36
CA CYS A 88 -21.96 7.87 -5.03
C CYS A 88 -20.63 8.62 -5.07
N LEU A 89 -20.07 8.89 -6.26
CA LEU A 89 -18.75 9.52 -6.40
C LEU A 89 -18.75 11.01 -6.07
N ASP A 90 -19.90 11.69 -6.14
CA ASP A 90 -20.05 13.10 -5.76
C ASP A 90 -20.72 13.28 -4.38
N ASP A 91 -20.80 12.20 -3.59
CA ASP A 91 -21.50 12.20 -2.31
C ASP A 91 -20.78 13.10 -1.27
N PRO A 92 -21.50 13.88 -0.44
CA PRO A 92 -20.86 14.72 0.58
C PRO A 92 -20.09 13.91 1.63
N PHE A 93 -20.49 12.65 1.88
CA PHE A 93 -19.80 11.79 2.83
C PHE A 93 -18.62 11.08 2.17
N TRP A 94 -17.41 11.51 2.55
CA TRP A 94 -16.15 10.99 2.02
C TRP A 94 -16.05 9.45 2.09
N GLU A 95 -16.55 8.81 3.15
CA GLU A 95 -16.43 7.34 3.29
C GLU A 95 -17.27 6.64 2.23
N ARG A 96 -18.43 7.21 1.86
CA ARG A 96 -19.27 6.70 0.78
C ARG A 96 -18.57 6.85 -0.57
N ARG A 97 -17.94 8.02 -0.85
CA ARG A 97 -17.10 8.22 -2.04
C ARG A 97 -15.95 7.21 -2.10
N ALA A 98 -15.21 7.04 -1.01
CA ALA A 98 -14.06 6.13 -0.92
C ALA A 98 -14.45 4.67 -1.19
N ILE A 99 -15.60 4.23 -0.68
CA ILE A 99 -16.11 2.87 -0.95
C ILE A 99 -16.65 2.76 -2.38
N ALA A 100 -17.35 3.79 -2.87
CA ALA A 100 -17.85 3.84 -4.24
C ALA A 100 -16.74 3.71 -5.28
N VAL A 101 -15.57 4.33 -5.03
CA VAL A 101 -14.38 4.18 -5.87
C VAL A 101 -14.01 2.72 -6.10
N ARG A 102 -14.29 1.79 -5.18
CA ARG A 102 -14.00 0.34 -5.37
C ARG A 102 -14.88 -0.32 -6.43
N TYR A 103 -16.11 0.15 -6.62
CA TYR A 103 -17.13 -0.53 -7.43
C TYR A 103 -17.48 0.25 -8.71
N ALA A 104 -17.21 1.55 -8.76
CA ALA A 104 -17.52 2.40 -9.90
C ALA A 104 -16.71 2.01 -11.16
N PRO A 105 -17.19 2.38 -12.37
CA PRO A 105 -16.40 2.27 -13.59
C PRO A 105 -15.04 2.95 -13.45
N GLN A 106 -14.01 2.40 -14.10
CA GLN A 106 -12.63 2.85 -13.93
C GLN A 106 -12.47 4.35 -14.21
N ASP A 107 -12.94 4.81 -15.37
CA ASP A 107 -12.81 6.21 -15.77
C ASP A 107 -13.56 7.16 -14.84
N ALA A 108 -14.68 6.71 -14.25
CA ALA A 108 -15.44 7.47 -13.28
C ALA A 108 -14.68 7.62 -11.96
N ALA A 109 -14.16 6.52 -11.43
CA ALA A 109 -13.36 6.51 -10.21
C ALA A 109 -12.10 7.40 -10.33
N MET A 110 -11.45 7.45 -11.50
CA MET A 110 -10.23 8.25 -11.68
C MET A 110 -10.47 9.77 -11.63
N ARG A 111 -11.72 10.25 -11.77
CA ARG A 111 -12.04 11.68 -11.61
C ARG A 111 -11.73 12.19 -10.19
N LEU A 112 -11.74 11.29 -9.21
CA LEU A 112 -11.49 11.58 -7.79
C LEU A 112 -9.98 11.57 -7.43
N GLU A 113 -9.08 11.56 -8.42
CA GLU A 113 -7.63 11.68 -8.21
C GLU A 113 -7.25 12.89 -7.33
N ARG A 114 -8.06 13.95 -7.38
CA ARG A 114 -7.87 15.20 -6.64
C ARG A 114 -8.99 15.46 -5.63
N ASP A 115 -9.65 14.40 -5.15
CA ASP A 115 -10.63 14.54 -4.06
C ASP A 115 -9.98 15.24 -2.86
N GLU A 116 -10.75 16.01 -2.10
CA GLU A 116 -10.26 16.72 -0.92
C GLU A 116 -9.77 15.77 0.17
N ASP A 117 -10.41 14.60 0.28
CA ASP A 117 -10.16 13.61 1.33
C ASP A 117 -9.07 12.59 0.89
N GLU A 118 -8.04 12.44 1.72
CA GLU A 118 -6.92 11.55 1.43
C GLU A 118 -7.31 10.07 1.39
N VAL A 119 -8.36 9.65 2.12
CA VAL A 119 -8.84 8.27 2.11
C VAL A 119 -9.51 7.96 0.77
N VAL A 120 -10.25 8.92 0.21
CA VAL A 120 -10.81 8.83 -1.15
C VAL A 120 -9.70 8.78 -2.19
N ARG A 121 -8.72 9.70 -2.14
CA ARG A 121 -7.56 9.65 -3.06
C ARG A 121 -6.79 8.35 -2.92
N ARG A 122 -6.62 7.80 -1.72
CA ARG A 122 -5.99 6.49 -1.52
C ARG A 122 -6.79 5.37 -2.18
N ALA A 123 -8.12 5.39 -2.07
CA ALA A 123 -8.98 4.42 -2.76
C ALA A 123 -8.80 4.51 -4.29
N VAL A 124 -8.63 5.72 -4.84
CA VAL A 124 -8.31 5.93 -6.26
C VAL A 124 -6.94 5.35 -6.59
N ALA A 125 -5.91 5.60 -5.77
CA ALA A 125 -4.57 5.05 -5.97
C ALA A 125 -4.56 3.51 -6.00
N VAL A 126 -5.41 2.86 -5.18
CA VAL A 126 -5.59 1.40 -5.19
C VAL A 126 -6.10 0.87 -6.54
N ARG A 127 -6.71 1.70 -7.38
CA ARG A 127 -7.19 1.31 -8.72
C ARG A 127 -6.46 2.00 -9.86
N ALA A 128 -5.69 3.04 -9.59
CA ALA A 128 -5.04 3.85 -10.60
C ALA A 128 -4.01 3.05 -11.39
N GLU A 129 -3.88 3.43 -12.67
CA GLU A 129 -2.94 2.89 -13.64
C GLU A 129 -2.40 4.03 -14.52
N GLY A 130 -1.29 3.76 -15.21
CA GLY A 130 -0.69 4.68 -16.17
C GLY A 130 -0.47 6.09 -15.61
N ALA A 131 -0.89 7.09 -16.38
CA ALA A 131 -0.64 8.50 -16.07
C ALA A 131 -1.32 8.98 -14.77
N VAL A 132 -2.44 8.38 -14.36
CA VAL A 132 -3.10 8.74 -13.08
C VAL A 132 -2.19 8.34 -11.92
N LEU A 133 -1.75 7.07 -11.90
CA LEU A 133 -0.87 6.56 -10.85
C LEU A 133 0.46 7.34 -10.78
N GLU A 134 1.01 7.72 -11.94
CA GLU A 134 2.22 8.54 -12.02
C GLU A 134 2.06 9.95 -11.44
N ARG A 135 0.90 10.60 -11.62
CA ARG A 135 0.63 11.91 -11.00
C ARG A 135 0.44 11.80 -9.50
N MET A 136 -0.27 10.77 -9.03
CA MET A 136 -0.49 10.50 -7.60
C MET A 136 0.80 10.18 -6.84
N ALA A 137 1.90 9.88 -7.52
CA ALA A 137 3.22 9.75 -6.88
C ALA A 137 3.69 11.06 -6.20
N ARG A 138 3.03 12.19 -6.48
CA ARG A 138 3.27 13.50 -5.84
C ARG A 138 2.13 13.94 -4.92
N ASP A 139 1.25 13.02 -4.53
CA ASP A 139 0.15 13.34 -3.60
C ASP A 139 0.72 13.94 -2.30
N PRO A 140 0.10 14.97 -1.71
CA PRO A 140 0.55 15.52 -0.44
C PRO A 140 0.53 14.50 0.71
N ASP A 141 -0.41 13.54 0.68
CA ASP A 141 -0.53 12.53 1.73
C ASP A 141 0.42 11.34 1.51
N ARG A 142 1.13 10.95 2.58
CA ARG A 142 2.10 9.86 2.51
C ARG A 142 1.45 8.49 2.30
N GLU A 143 0.23 8.25 2.81
CA GLU A 143 -0.44 6.95 2.69
C GLU A 143 -0.91 6.72 1.25
N VAL A 144 -1.32 7.79 0.56
CA VAL A 144 -1.54 7.77 -0.89
C VAL A 144 -0.24 7.42 -1.61
N ARG A 145 0.88 8.11 -1.31
CA ARG A 145 2.18 7.81 -1.95
C ARG A 145 2.70 6.40 -1.64
N ILE A 146 2.49 5.87 -0.44
CA ILE A 146 2.82 4.47 -0.09
C ILE A 146 2.00 3.50 -0.95
N THR A 147 0.71 3.78 -1.14
CA THR A 147 -0.17 2.99 -2.00
C THR A 147 0.32 3.03 -3.45
N VAL A 148 0.71 4.20 -3.93
CA VAL A 148 1.31 4.40 -5.25
C VAL A 148 2.61 3.60 -5.38
N ALA A 149 3.55 3.72 -4.43
CA ALA A 149 4.81 2.97 -4.42
C ALA A 149 4.58 1.45 -4.38
N THR A 150 3.49 0.98 -3.79
CA THR A 150 3.13 -0.45 -3.76
C THR A 150 2.60 -0.95 -5.10
N ARG A 151 1.96 -0.09 -5.90
CA ARG A 151 1.36 -0.44 -7.19
C ARG A 151 2.19 -0.07 -8.42
N MET A 152 3.04 0.94 -8.30
CA MET A 152 3.84 1.49 -9.40
C MET A 152 4.63 0.37 -10.11
N PRO A 153 4.62 0.28 -11.44
CA PRO A 153 5.49 -0.65 -12.16
C PRO A 153 6.96 -0.40 -11.80
N PRO A 154 7.85 -1.43 -11.79
CA PRO A 154 9.25 -1.25 -11.39
C PRO A 154 9.98 -0.13 -12.13
N ALA A 155 9.68 0.09 -13.41
CA ALA A 155 10.25 1.17 -14.22
C ALA A 155 9.87 2.59 -13.72
N GLY A 156 8.74 2.73 -13.03
CA GLY A 156 8.26 4.01 -12.50
C GLY A 156 8.73 4.31 -11.07
N LEU A 157 9.20 3.30 -10.32
CA LEU A 157 9.63 3.44 -8.93
C LEU A 157 10.81 4.40 -8.76
N ALA A 158 11.66 4.53 -9.78
CA ALA A 158 12.79 5.46 -9.77
C ALA A 158 12.38 6.91 -9.46
N ARG A 159 11.13 7.30 -9.78
CA ARG A 159 10.59 8.64 -9.51
C ARG A 159 10.35 8.92 -8.04
N MET A 160 10.30 7.87 -7.21
CA MET A 160 9.96 7.94 -5.79
C MET A 160 11.17 7.63 -4.88
N LEU A 161 12.37 7.48 -5.46
CA LEU A 161 13.60 7.17 -4.71
C LEU A 161 13.92 8.21 -3.64
N HIS A 162 13.61 9.47 -3.91
CA HIS A 162 13.88 10.60 -3.03
C HIS A 162 12.61 11.17 -2.41
N ASP A 163 11.58 10.33 -2.21
CA ASP A 163 10.38 10.76 -1.49
C ASP A 163 10.79 11.30 -0.10
N PRO A 164 10.24 12.44 0.35
CA PRO A 164 10.56 12.98 1.67
C PRO A 164 10.23 12.01 2.81
N ASP A 165 9.24 11.14 2.64
CA ASP A 165 8.81 10.18 3.65
C ASP A 165 9.60 8.85 3.54
N TYR A 166 10.25 8.46 4.63
CA TYR A 166 11.03 7.22 4.66
C TYR A 166 10.17 5.97 4.48
N GLY A 167 8.89 6.00 4.89
CA GLY A 167 7.94 4.90 4.68
C GLY A 167 7.70 4.67 3.20
N VAL A 168 7.53 5.73 2.41
CA VAL A 168 7.48 5.62 0.95
C VAL A 168 8.77 5.02 0.40
N ARG A 169 9.94 5.50 0.83
CA ARG A 169 11.24 4.99 0.39
C ARG A 169 11.46 3.51 0.75
N ILE A 170 10.96 3.02 1.90
CA ILE A 170 10.96 1.59 2.24
C ILE A 170 10.12 0.79 1.22
N HIS A 171 8.93 1.27 0.86
CA HIS A 171 8.09 0.59 -0.13
C HIS A 171 8.72 0.58 -1.53
N VAL A 172 9.43 1.65 -1.90
CA VAL A 172 10.26 1.68 -3.11
C VAL A 172 11.40 0.65 -3.00
N ALA A 173 12.16 0.70 -1.91
CA ALA A 173 13.29 -0.20 -1.64
C ALA A 173 12.88 -1.67 -1.62
N ARG A 174 11.64 -2.03 -1.28
CA ARG A 174 11.11 -3.41 -1.34
C ARG A 174 10.89 -3.94 -2.75
N ARG A 175 10.66 -3.05 -3.72
CA ARG A 175 10.22 -3.43 -5.08
C ARG A 175 11.19 -3.02 -6.17
N LEU A 176 12.16 -2.15 -5.86
CA LEU A 176 13.15 -1.69 -6.80
C LEU A 176 13.98 -2.88 -7.36
N PRO A 177 14.29 -2.93 -8.67
CA PRO A 177 15.17 -3.97 -9.22
C PRO A 177 16.54 -3.98 -8.53
N HIS A 178 17.16 -5.16 -8.37
CA HIS A 178 18.44 -5.28 -7.66
C HIS A 178 19.55 -4.38 -8.21
N GLY A 179 19.61 -4.20 -9.54
CA GLY A 179 20.59 -3.32 -10.19
C GLY A 179 20.42 -1.83 -9.86
N GLN A 180 19.30 -1.44 -9.26
CA GLN A 180 19.01 -0.05 -8.87
C GLN A 180 19.09 0.17 -7.35
N LEU A 181 19.03 -0.88 -6.53
CA LEU A 181 19.17 -0.77 -5.06
C LEU A 181 20.43 -0.03 -4.58
N PRO A 182 21.61 -0.11 -5.26
CA PRO A 182 22.77 0.66 -4.86
C PRO A 182 22.55 2.18 -4.79
N GLN A 183 21.52 2.71 -5.47
CA GLN A 183 21.17 4.14 -5.41
C GLN A 183 20.59 4.57 -4.05
N MET A 184 20.20 3.61 -3.20
CA MET A 184 19.58 3.84 -1.89
C MET A 184 20.47 3.35 -0.73
N VAL A 185 21.71 2.94 -1.00
CA VAL A 185 22.65 2.46 0.03
C VAL A 185 22.92 3.54 1.08
N ASP A 186 23.02 4.80 0.65
CA ASP A 186 23.29 5.94 1.53
C ASP A 186 21.99 6.65 1.97
N ASP A 187 20.84 5.96 1.99
CA ASP A 187 19.59 6.57 2.47
C ASP A 187 19.77 7.10 3.90
N PRO A 188 19.31 8.33 4.21
CA PRO A 188 19.48 8.88 5.56
C PRO A 188 18.78 8.03 6.64
N ASP A 189 17.72 7.31 6.29
CA ASP A 189 16.95 6.53 7.24
C ASP A 189 17.48 5.08 7.38
N PRO A 190 17.86 4.63 8.59
CA PRO A 190 18.37 3.29 8.80
C PRO A 190 17.35 2.19 8.48
N ALA A 191 16.04 2.42 8.61
CA ALA A 191 15.03 1.43 8.25
C ALA A 191 15.00 1.17 6.73
N VAL A 192 15.26 2.21 5.92
CA VAL A 192 15.48 2.03 4.47
C VAL A 192 16.76 1.24 4.22
N ARG A 193 17.89 1.61 4.84
CA ARG A 193 19.16 0.89 4.65
C ARG A 193 19.09 -0.57 5.12
N LYS A 194 18.32 -0.89 6.18
CA LYS A 194 18.01 -2.27 6.58
C LYS A 194 17.26 -3.02 5.48
N GLU A 195 16.31 -2.38 4.81
CA GLU A 195 15.62 -2.99 3.66
C GLU A 195 16.57 -3.22 2.48
N ILE A 196 17.47 -2.27 2.22
CA ILE A 196 18.55 -2.46 1.24
C ILE A 196 19.43 -3.65 1.63
N ALA A 197 19.86 -3.76 2.88
CA ALA A 197 20.66 -4.88 3.39
C ALA A 197 19.97 -6.24 3.23
N ARG A 198 18.63 -6.30 3.29
CA ARG A 198 17.86 -7.53 3.03
C ARG A 198 17.79 -7.92 1.57
N ARG A 199 17.86 -6.95 0.65
CA ARG A 199 17.60 -7.18 -0.78
C ARG A 199 18.83 -7.10 -1.67
N LEU A 200 19.88 -6.40 -1.27
CA LEU A 200 21.12 -6.31 -2.02
C LEU A 200 21.68 -7.75 -2.23
N PRO A 201 22.17 -8.09 -3.43
CA PRO A 201 22.85 -9.36 -3.66
C PRO A 201 24.14 -9.45 -2.83
N ALA A 202 24.53 -10.67 -2.47
CA ALA A 202 25.67 -10.94 -1.56
C ALA A 202 26.96 -10.21 -1.97
N PHE A 203 27.30 -10.23 -3.28
CA PHE A 203 28.51 -9.60 -3.82
C PHE A 203 28.55 -8.06 -3.68
N ALA A 204 27.41 -7.42 -3.36
CA ALA A 204 27.33 -5.97 -3.21
C ALA A 204 27.20 -5.53 -1.75
N LEU A 205 26.99 -6.46 -0.80
CA LEU A 205 26.72 -6.14 0.60
C LEU A 205 27.89 -5.47 1.32
N SER A 206 29.12 -5.67 0.84
CA SER A 206 30.30 -4.95 1.34
C SER A 206 30.16 -3.43 1.30
N LYS A 207 29.26 -2.89 0.48
CA LYS A 207 28.89 -1.46 0.49
C LYS A 207 28.29 -0.99 1.83
N LEU A 208 27.72 -1.89 2.62
CA LEU A 208 27.11 -1.62 3.92
C LEU A 208 28.01 -2.04 5.09
N ALA A 209 29.25 -2.48 4.84
CA ALA A 209 30.18 -2.94 5.87
C ALA A 209 30.57 -1.82 6.85
N ALA A 210 30.49 -0.56 6.43
CA ALA A 210 30.79 0.61 7.26
C ALA A 210 29.54 1.44 7.60
N ASP A 211 28.33 0.86 7.49
CA ASP A 211 27.11 1.57 7.87
C ASP A 211 27.20 2.03 9.33
N PRO A 212 26.81 3.28 9.67
CA PRO A 212 26.85 3.74 11.06
C PRO A 212 25.95 2.91 11.98
N GLU A 213 24.87 2.32 11.46
CA GLU A 213 23.91 1.53 12.23
C GLU A 213 24.36 0.06 12.34
N PRO A 214 24.67 -0.45 13.56
CA PRO A 214 25.12 -1.82 13.76
C PRO A 214 24.13 -2.87 13.23
N GLU A 215 22.83 -2.62 13.37
CA GLU A 215 21.81 -3.53 12.84
C GLU A 215 21.86 -3.65 11.31
N VAL A 216 22.23 -2.59 10.59
CA VAL A 216 22.43 -2.66 9.13
C VAL A 216 23.67 -3.48 8.80
N ARG A 217 24.79 -3.24 9.52
CA ARG A 217 26.03 -4.01 9.34
C ARG A 217 25.82 -5.50 9.61
N ALA A 218 25.10 -5.87 10.67
CA ALA A 218 24.77 -7.26 10.98
C ALA A 218 23.88 -7.93 9.93
N LEU A 219 22.82 -7.24 9.47
CA LEU A 219 21.98 -7.74 8.39
C LEU A 219 22.81 -8.01 7.13
N ALA A 220 23.72 -7.10 6.79
CA ALA A 220 24.63 -7.28 5.67
C ALA A 220 25.58 -8.46 5.92
N ALA A 221 26.27 -8.50 7.05
CA ALA A 221 27.23 -9.56 7.43
C ALA A 221 26.63 -10.97 7.31
N SER A 222 25.38 -11.14 7.74
CA SER A 222 24.67 -12.44 7.70
C SER A 222 24.42 -12.98 6.29
N ARG A 223 24.66 -12.18 5.24
CA ARG A 223 24.40 -12.52 3.83
C ARG A 223 25.59 -12.20 2.91
N MET A 224 26.68 -11.65 3.46
CA MET A 224 27.88 -11.28 2.71
C MET A 224 28.57 -12.50 2.11
N LEU A 225 29.41 -12.27 1.11
CA LEU A 225 30.37 -13.30 0.69
C LEU A 225 31.33 -13.63 1.84
N PRO A 226 31.83 -14.87 1.96
CA PRO A 226 32.63 -15.28 3.10
C PRO A 226 33.83 -14.37 3.40
N ALA A 227 34.56 -13.96 2.37
CA ALA A 227 35.72 -13.08 2.53
C ALA A 227 35.36 -11.68 3.06
N ASP A 228 34.19 -11.15 2.69
CA ASP A 228 33.71 -9.86 3.19
C ASP A 228 33.20 -10.00 4.63
N ALA A 229 32.47 -11.07 4.93
CA ALA A 229 32.00 -11.37 6.28
C ALA A 229 33.17 -11.56 7.26
N ALA A 230 34.26 -12.19 6.83
CA ALA A 230 35.46 -12.37 7.67
C ALA A 230 36.04 -11.04 8.17
N GLN A 231 35.94 -9.95 7.39
CA GLN A 231 36.41 -8.63 7.82
C GLN A 231 35.59 -8.08 8.99
N LEU A 232 34.31 -8.45 9.08
CA LEU A 232 33.39 -8.01 10.13
C LEU A 232 33.48 -8.83 11.42
N LEU A 233 34.34 -9.85 11.48
CA LEU A 233 34.70 -10.52 12.74
C LEU A 233 35.44 -9.60 13.72
N ALA A 234 35.95 -8.46 13.25
CA ALA A 234 36.59 -7.44 14.07
C ALA A 234 35.69 -6.22 14.34
N ASP A 235 34.40 -6.26 13.97
CA ASP A 235 33.48 -5.15 14.21
C ASP A 235 33.37 -4.84 15.71
N PRO A 236 33.31 -3.55 16.12
CA PRO A 236 33.16 -3.20 17.54
C PRO A 236 31.89 -3.81 18.16
N GLU A 237 30.82 -3.96 17.38
CA GLU A 237 29.55 -4.43 17.91
C GLU A 237 29.42 -5.95 17.81
N TRP A 238 29.18 -6.58 18.96
CA TRP A 238 29.12 -8.04 19.07
C TRP A 238 28.06 -8.66 18.16
N LEU A 239 26.93 -7.97 17.94
CA LEU A 239 25.85 -8.44 17.06
C LEU A 239 26.29 -8.54 15.59
N VAL A 240 27.24 -7.70 15.17
CA VAL A 240 27.80 -7.75 13.82
C VAL A 240 28.79 -8.91 13.73
N ARG A 241 29.64 -9.09 14.74
CA ARG A 241 30.56 -10.24 14.82
C ARG A 241 29.80 -11.57 14.82
N ALA A 242 28.73 -11.68 15.62
CA ALA A 242 27.85 -12.84 15.67
C ALA A 242 27.21 -13.15 14.30
N ALA A 243 26.77 -12.11 13.57
CA ALA A 243 26.23 -12.27 12.22
C ALA A 243 27.32 -12.68 11.21
N ALA A 244 28.52 -12.11 11.32
CA ALA A 244 29.66 -12.43 10.47
C ALA A 244 30.12 -13.89 10.60
N VAL A 245 30.08 -14.46 11.81
CA VAL A 245 30.37 -15.89 12.06
C VAL A 245 29.55 -16.82 11.16
N GLN A 246 28.31 -16.44 10.81
CA GLN A 246 27.44 -17.26 9.96
C GLN A 246 27.89 -17.37 8.50
N GLN A 247 28.71 -16.43 8.02
CA GLN A 247 29.17 -16.41 6.63
C GLN A 247 30.68 -16.55 6.48
N ALA A 248 31.45 -16.18 7.50
CA ALA A 248 32.91 -16.24 7.46
C ALA A 248 33.41 -17.69 7.19
N PRO A 249 34.54 -17.85 6.48
CA PRO A 249 35.21 -19.13 6.31
C PRO A 249 35.59 -19.72 7.67
N LEU A 250 35.57 -21.06 7.78
CA LEU A 250 35.87 -21.74 9.04
C LEU A 250 37.26 -21.38 9.59
N GLU A 251 38.24 -21.25 8.71
CA GLU A 251 39.61 -20.87 9.05
C GLU A 251 39.71 -19.47 9.69
N ALA A 252 38.76 -18.57 9.39
CA ALA A 252 38.72 -17.22 9.96
C ALA A 252 38.11 -17.19 11.37
N LEU A 253 37.35 -18.21 11.79
CA LEU A 253 36.64 -18.22 13.07
C LEU A 253 37.57 -18.31 14.28
N SER A 254 38.81 -18.73 14.07
CA SER A 254 39.86 -18.70 15.11
C SER A 254 40.03 -17.30 15.72
N ALA A 255 39.73 -16.23 14.96
CA ALA A 255 39.82 -14.85 15.41
C ALA A 255 38.83 -14.47 16.53
N VAL A 256 37.74 -15.24 16.72
CA VAL A 256 36.65 -14.93 17.67
C VAL A 256 36.44 -16.02 18.72
N LEU A 257 37.36 -16.99 18.83
CA LEU A 257 37.29 -18.02 19.88
C LEU A 257 37.51 -17.46 21.29
N ASP A 258 38.22 -16.34 21.39
CA ASP A 258 38.46 -15.58 22.62
C ASP A 258 37.68 -14.25 22.63
N ASP A 259 36.61 -14.13 21.84
CA ASP A 259 35.77 -12.93 21.79
C ASP A 259 35.28 -12.55 23.19
N PRO A 260 35.21 -11.26 23.58
CA PRO A 260 34.67 -10.87 24.87
C PRO A 260 33.22 -11.35 25.09
N GLU A 261 32.41 -11.43 24.03
CA GLU A 261 31.01 -11.85 24.11
C GLU A 261 30.88 -13.38 24.10
N PRO A 262 30.34 -14.01 25.17
CA PRO A 262 30.16 -15.46 25.23
C PRO A 262 29.36 -16.05 24.07
N ASP A 263 28.34 -15.35 23.60
CA ASP A 263 27.49 -15.83 22.50
C ASP A 263 28.26 -15.91 21.18
N VAL A 264 29.19 -14.98 20.92
CA VAL A 264 30.05 -15.01 19.72
C VAL A 264 31.01 -16.21 19.79
N ARG A 265 31.63 -16.46 20.95
CA ARG A 265 32.51 -17.63 21.16
C ARG A 265 31.75 -18.94 20.93
N LEU A 266 30.54 -19.03 21.47
CA LEU A 266 29.68 -20.21 21.33
C LEU A 266 29.33 -20.46 19.87
N LEU A 267 28.85 -19.45 19.14
CA LEU A 267 28.51 -19.56 17.72
C LEU A 267 29.71 -20.01 16.87
N ALA A 268 30.90 -19.47 17.15
CA ALA A 268 32.12 -19.84 16.43
C ALA A 268 32.52 -21.29 16.71
N ALA A 269 32.48 -21.73 17.97
CA ALA A 269 32.79 -23.09 18.37
C ALA A 269 31.82 -24.12 17.78
N GLU A 270 30.51 -23.81 17.79
CA GLU A 270 29.48 -24.66 17.18
C GLU A 270 29.70 -24.84 15.68
N ARG A 271 29.99 -23.75 14.96
CA ARG A 271 30.25 -23.81 13.52
C ARG A 271 31.53 -24.58 13.17
N LEU A 272 32.59 -24.44 13.96
CA LEU A 272 33.81 -25.23 13.81
C LEU A 272 33.56 -26.73 14.05
N ALA A 273 32.74 -27.07 15.05
CA ALA A 273 32.38 -28.45 15.34
C ALA A 273 31.49 -29.07 14.26
N ALA A 274 30.61 -28.29 13.63
CA ALA A 274 29.74 -28.74 12.55
C ALA A 274 30.51 -29.05 11.24
N GLY A 275 31.67 -28.43 11.02
CA GLY A 275 32.46 -28.61 9.80
C GLY A 275 31.90 -27.84 8.58
N PRO A 276 32.46 -28.04 7.39
CA PRO A 276 32.04 -27.31 6.18
C PRO A 276 30.63 -27.72 5.75
N THR A 277 29.78 -26.73 5.53
CA THR A 277 28.47 -26.83 4.86
C THR A 277 28.60 -26.82 3.36
#